data_AF-A0A1X0XJH8-F1
#
_entry.id   AF-A0A1X0XJH8-F1
#
_cell.length_a   1.000
_cell.length_b   1.000
_cell.length_c   1.000
_cell.angle_alpha   90.00
_cell.angle_beta   90.00
_cell.angle_gamma   90.00
#
_symmetry.space_group_name_H-M   'P 1'
#
loop_
_entity.id
_entity.type
_entity.pdbx_description
1 polymer ?
#
loop_
_entity_poly.entity_id
_entity_poly.type
_entity_poly.pdbx_seq_one_letter_code
_entity_poly.pdbx_strand_id
1 'polypeptide(L)'
;MSVPADRFDEIRRKWIARNQRTFIFQKRRAELLARQIRDRDTQRTGARVDTADDDVIHPWYMRPVKTPYAMLDWAILMTGAVLAPIGWPVGKALSKAIVQLIPDELRSYPVAALLWSAALIGAPMPLIYEPGESLSSAVLAPWLAAQIPAALLIAGLYGIAEGWLAVDGARDWWPMSPAEEAEEIDFGFTGPDDMTGPGIFPTGEDDPPGDPSPPRRRP
;
A
#
# COMPACT_ATOMS: atom_id res chain seq x y z
N MET A 1 -14.58 -6.25 6.52
CA MET A 1 -14.80 -5.37 5.35
C MET A 1 -13.56 -5.41 4.49
N SER A 2 -13.72 -5.90 3.26
CA SER A 2 -12.73 -5.85 2.19
C SER A 2 -12.39 -4.40 1.88
N VAL A 3 -11.12 -4.13 1.60
CA VAL A 3 -10.70 -2.83 1.04
C VAL A 3 -11.43 -2.66 -0.30
N PRO A 4 -12.07 -1.51 -0.57
CA PRO A 4 -12.69 -1.23 -1.87
C PRO A 4 -11.67 -1.42 -3.01
N ALA A 5 -12.12 -1.90 -4.17
CA ALA A 5 -11.24 -2.02 -5.32
C ALA A 5 -10.71 -0.63 -5.72
N ASP A 6 -9.39 -0.49 -5.78
CA ASP A 6 -8.69 0.78 -5.93
C ASP A 6 -8.12 0.91 -7.36
N ARG A 7 -8.02 2.15 -7.86
CA ARG A 7 -7.33 2.47 -9.11
C ARG A 7 -5.86 2.04 -9.05
N PHE A 8 -5.27 2.02 -7.86
CA PHE A 8 -3.87 1.67 -7.65
C PHE A 8 -3.58 0.17 -7.60
N ASP A 9 -4.59 -0.70 -7.57
CA ASP A 9 -4.40 -2.15 -7.35
C ASP A 9 -3.50 -2.81 -8.39
N GLU A 10 -3.59 -2.39 -9.66
CA GLU A 10 -2.76 -2.94 -10.75
C GLU A 10 -1.27 -2.57 -10.57
N ILE A 11 -1.00 -1.31 -10.22
CA ILE A 11 0.36 -0.80 -9.96
C ILE A 11 0.94 -1.47 -8.71
N ARG A 12 0.14 -1.56 -7.64
CA ARG A 12 0.52 -2.22 -6.38
C ARG A 12 0.83 -3.70 -6.60
N ARG A 13 -0.02 -4.43 -7.33
CA ARG A 13 0.20 -5.84 -7.68
C ARG A 13 1.51 -6.01 -8.46
N LYS A 14 1.75 -5.18 -9.49
CA LYS A 14 2.99 -5.22 -10.30
C LYS A 14 4.23 -4.99 -9.44
N TRP A 15 4.17 -4.05 -8.51
CA TRP A 15 5.26 -3.80 -7.56
C TRP A 15 5.49 -4.99 -6.65
N ILE A 16 4.45 -5.54 -6.03
CA ILE A 16 4.58 -6.71 -5.14
C ILE A 16 5.16 -7.89 -5.91
N ALA A 17 4.69 -8.16 -7.13
CA ALA A 17 5.21 -9.24 -7.96
C ALA A 17 6.71 -9.09 -8.29
N ARG A 18 7.20 -7.85 -8.45
CA ARG A 18 8.63 -7.55 -8.67
C ARG A 18 9.46 -7.61 -7.38
N ASN A 19 8.86 -7.28 -6.23
CA ASN A 19 9.56 -7.10 -4.95
C ASN A 19 9.36 -8.24 -3.93
N GLN A 20 8.50 -9.22 -4.22
CA GLN A 20 8.17 -10.34 -3.32
C GLN A 20 9.36 -11.24 -2.94
N ARG A 21 10.40 -11.31 -3.79
CA ARG A 21 11.59 -12.16 -3.59
C ARG A 21 11.19 -13.59 -3.16
N THR A 22 11.75 -14.06 -2.03
CA THR A 22 11.53 -15.40 -1.47
C THR A 22 10.36 -15.44 -0.46
N PHE A 23 9.72 -14.31 -0.17
CA PHE A 23 8.67 -14.22 0.84
C PHE A 23 7.35 -14.75 0.31
N ILE A 24 6.85 -15.83 0.91
CA ILE A 24 5.65 -16.50 0.40
C ILE A 24 4.39 -15.71 0.81
N PHE A 25 4.42 -15.01 1.94
CA PHE A 25 3.31 -14.11 2.31
C PHE A 25 3.11 -12.96 1.32
N GLN A 26 4.18 -12.51 0.64
CA GLN A 26 4.09 -11.50 -0.44
C GLN A 26 3.49 -12.09 -1.72
N LYS A 27 3.89 -13.32 -2.08
CA LYS A 27 3.29 -14.05 -3.22
C LYS A 27 1.78 -14.20 -3.05
N ARG A 28 1.36 -14.70 -1.89
CA ARG A 28 -0.06 -14.81 -1.52
C ARG A 28 -0.79 -13.46 -1.64
N ARG A 29 -0.15 -12.37 -1.22
CA ARG A 29 -0.76 -11.03 -1.29
C ARG A 29 -0.95 -10.57 -2.74
N ALA A 30 0.02 -10.81 -3.62
CA ALA A 30 -0.12 -10.53 -5.04
C ALA A 30 -1.25 -11.34 -5.69
N GLU A 31 -1.42 -12.61 -5.30
CA GLU A 31 -2.51 -13.47 -5.77
C GLU A 31 -3.89 -12.98 -5.29
N LEU A 32 -4.00 -12.54 -4.04
CA LEU A 32 -5.25 -11.94 -3.54
C LEU A 32 -5.63 -10.67 -4.31
N LEU A 33 -4.65 -9.80 -4.59
CA LEU A 33 -4.89 -8.60 -5.41
C LEU A 33 -5.25 -8.98 -6.85
N ALA A 34 -4.59 -10.00 -7.42
CA ALA A 34 -4.91 -10.50 -8.75
C ALA A 34 -6.36 -10.95 -8.85
N ARG A 35 -6.83 -11.71 -7.86
CA ARG A 35 -8.22 -12.16 -7.76
C ARG A 35 -9.19 -10.99 -7.67
N GLN A 36 -8.92 -10.01 -6.82
CA GLN A 36 -9.77 -8.81 -6.70
C GLN A 36 -9.87 -8.02 -8.02
N ILE A 37 -8.76 -7.87 -8.75
CA ILE A 37 -8.74 -7.23 -10.06
C ILE A 37 -9.57 -8.04 -11.07
N ARG A 38 -9.41 -9.37 -11.10
CA ARG A 38 -10.18 -10.25 -11.98
C ARG A 38 -11.68 -10.22 -11.66
N ASP A 39 -12.05 -10.23 -10.39
CA ASP A 39 -13.45 -10.12 -9.94
C ASP A 39 -14.08 -8.81 -10.43
N ARG A 40 -13.34 -7.69 -10.33
CA ARG A 40 -13.77 -6.38 -10.85
C ARG A 40 -13.91 -6.39 -12.38
N ASP A 41 -12.94 -6.93 -13.10
CA ASP A 41 -12.94 -6.95 -14.56
C ASP A 41 -14.04 -7.87 -15.10
N THR A 42 -14.34 -8.97 -14.39
CA THR A 42 -15.48 -9.86 -14.63
C THR A 42 -16.80 -9.09 -14.49
N GLN A 43 -16.95 -8.29 -13.43
CA GLN A 43 -18.15 -7.45 -13.24
C GLN A 43 -18.31 -6.40 -14.35
N ARG A 44 -17.20 -5.84 -14.85
CA ARG A 44 -17.21 -4.81 -15.91
C ARG A 44 -17.47 -5.37 -17.31
N THR A 45 -16.90 -6.53 -17.63
CA THR A 45 -16.89 -7.09 -18.99
C THR A 45 -17.90 -8.22 -19.18
N GLY A 46 -18.40 -8.81 -18.09
CA GLY A 46 -19.23 -10.02 -18.12
C GLY A 46 -18.46 -11.31 -18.48
N ALA A 47 -17.15 -11.22 -18.73
CA ALA A 47 -16.32 -12.37 -19.04
C ALA A 47 -16.10 -13.21 -17.78
N ARG A 48 -16.58 -14.46 -17.79
CA ARG A 48 -16.37 -15.39 -16.66
C ARG A 48 -14.94 -15.92 -16.68
N VAL A 49 -14.23 -15.75 -15.56
CA VAL A 49 -12.93 -16.36 -15.31
C VAL A 49 -13.12 -17.76 -14.73
N ASP A 50 -12.23 -18.69 -15.07
CA ASP A 50 -12.21 -20.02 -14.45
C ASP A 50 -11.82 -19.92 -12.97
N THR A 51 -12.68 -20.44 -12.10
CA THR A 51 -12.43 -20.50 -10.65
C THR A 51 -11.25 -21.38 -10.26
N ALA A 52 -10.82 -22.30 -11.14
CA ALA A 52 -9.64 -23.13 -10.90
C ALA A 52 -8.33 -22.31 -10.91
N ASP A 53 -8.29 -21.20 -11.65
CA ASP A 53 -7.13 -20.30 -11.72
C ASP A 53 -7.03 -19.33 -10.51
N ASP A 54 -7.92 -19.48 -9.52
CA ASP A 54 -8.04 -18.65 -8.32
C ASP A 54 -7.67 -19.38 -7.02
N ASP A 55 -6.95 -20.51 -7.09
CA ASP A 55 -6.40 -21.17 -5.90
C ASP A 55 -5.23 -20.36 -5.32
N VAL A 56 -5.54 -19.58 -4.28
CA VAL A 56 -4.59 -18.70 -3.61
C VAL A 56 -3.78 -19.49 -2.58
N ILE A 57 -2.48 -19.20 -2.49
CA ILE A 57 -1.60 -19.80 -1.47
C ILE A 57 -2.24 -19.69 -0.08
N HIS A 58 -2.18 -20.79 0.67
CA HIS A 58 -2.76 -20.87 2.01
C HIS A 58 -2.12 -19.83 2.95
N PRO A 59 -2.88 -19.28 3.92
CA PRO A 59 -2.34 -18.40 4.94
C PRO A 59 -1.16 -19.03 5.69
N TRP A 60 -0.26 -18.18 6.19
CA TRP A 60 0.98 -18.63 6.85
C TRP A 60 0.74 -19.57 8.05
N TYR A 61 -0.35 -19.39 8.79
CA TYR A 61 -0.71 -20.21 9.96
C TYR A 61 -1.37 -21.56 9.59
N MET A 62 -1.78 -21.73 8.33
CA MET A 62 -2.36 -22.97 7.79
C MET A 62 -1.36 -23.72 6.89
N ARG A 63 -0.14 -23.20 6.73
CA ARG A 63 0.87 -23.76 5.83
C ARG A 63 1.94 -24.53 6.61
N PRO A 64 2.31 -25.76 6.21
CA PRO A 64 3.40 -26.48 6.84
C PRO A 64 4.76 -25.84 6.53
N VAL A 65 5.62 -25.74 7.54
CA VAL A 65 6.98 -25.20 7.40
C VAL A 65 7.94 -26.29 6.92
N LYS A 66 7.92 -26.55 5.60
CA LYS A 66 8.76 -27.59 4.97
C LYS A 66 10.01 -27.05 4.25
N THR A 67 10.11 -25.74 4.08
CA THR A 67 11.21 -25.10 3.34
C THR A 67 11.89 -24.01 4.19
N PRO A 68 13.18 -23.73 3.95
CA PRO A 68 13.88 -22.63 4.65
C PRO A 68 13.19 -21.27 4.49
N TYR A 69 12.58 -21.02 3.34
CA TYR A 69 11.81 -19.79 3.08
C TYR A 69 10.55 -19.71 3.93
N ALA A 70 9.83 -20.84 4.09
CA ALA A 70 8.68 -20.88 4.98
C ALA A 70 9.09 -20.71 6.45
N MET A 71 10.28 -21.18 6.84
CA MET A 71 10.83 -20.99 8.17
C MET A 71 11.18 -19.51 8.42
N LEU A 72 11.78 -18.85 7.42
CA LEU A 72 12.09 -17.43 7.50
C LEU A 72 10.82 -16.58 7.65
N ASP A 73 9.79 -16.84 6.84
CA ASP A 73 8.48 -16.18 6.97
C ASP A 73 7.93 -16.35 8.40
N TRP A 74 7.98 -17.57 8.93
CA TRP A 74 7.49 -17.88 10.27
C TRP A 74 8.30 -17.16 11.36
N ALA A 75 9.63 -17.17 11.26
CA ALA A 75 10.50 -16.49 12.20
C ALA A 75 10.21 -14.98 12.25
N ILE A 76 10.07 -14.32 11.09
CA ILE A 76 9.73 -12.88 11.02
C ILE A 76 8.40 -12.59 11.72
N LEU A 77 7.37 -13.38 11.43
CA LEU A 77 6.03 -13.18 12.00
C LEU A 77 6.03 -13.43 13.51
N MET A 78 6.70 -14.48 13.99
CA MET A 78 6.77 -14.81 15.41
C MET A 78 7.63 -13.81 16.19
N THR A 79 8.77 -13.39 15.65
CA THR A 79 9.61 -12.37 16.28
C THR A 79 8.83 -11.07 16.45
N GLY A 80 8.14 -10.58 15.42
CA GLY A 80 7.36 -9.36 15.59
C GLY A 80 6.12 -9.54 16.48
N ALA A 81 5.51 -10.73 16.55
CA ALA A 81 4.44 -11.02 17.52
C ALA A 81 4.93 -10.93 18.98
N VAL A 82 6.18 -11.35 19.25
CA VAL A 82 6.79 -11.25 20.59
C VAL A 82 7.26 -9.83 20.88
N LEU A 83 7.87 -9.14 19.92
CA LEU A 83 8.41 -7.79 20.12
C LEU A 83 7.30 -6.74 20.22
N ALA A 84 6.24 -6.88 19.44
CA ALA A 84 5.18 -5.89 19.33
C ALA A 84 3.76 -6.51 19.42
N PRO A 85 3.40 -7.19 20.51
CA PRO A 85 2.10 -7.85 20.63
C PRO A 85 0.93 -6.87 20.62
N ILE A 86 1.15 -5.62 21.09
CA ILE A 86 0.16 -4.55 21.06
C ILE A 86 0.40 -3.65 19.84
N GLY A 87 1.67 -3.30 19.59
CA GLY A 87 2.05 -2.44 18.46
C GLY A 87 1.63 -3.03 17.12
N TRP A 88 1.71 -4.35 16.93
CA TRP A 88 1.33 -5.00 15.68
C TRP A 88 -0.16 -4.85 15.34
N PRO A 89 -1.11 -5.30 16.17
CA PRO A 89 -2.52 -5.17 15.85
C PRO A 89 -2.93 -3.69 15.72
N VAL A 90 -2.38 -2.80 16.54
CA VAL A 90 -2.63 -1.36 16.44
C VAL A 90 -2.10 -0.79 15.12
N GLY A 91 -0.87 -1.13 14.73
CA GLY A 91 -0.27 -0.70 13.47
C GLY A 91 -1.03 -1.21 12.25
N LYS A 92 -1.51 -2.45 12.29
CA LYS A 92 -2.39 -3.01 11.24
C LYS A 92 -3.77 -2.34 11.20
N ALA A 93 -4.33 -1.98 12.35
CA ALA A 93 -5.59 -1.24 12.40
C ALA A 93 -5.40 0.17 11.84
N LEU A 94 -4.30 0.84 12.19
CA LEU A 94 -3.92 2.15 11.64
C LEU A 94 -3.73 2.09 10.12
N SER A 95 -3.00 1.09 9.60
CA SER A 95 -2.82 0.94 8.15
C SER A 95 -4.16 0.77 7.43
N LYS A 96 -5.08 0.01 8.01
CA LYS A 96 -6.43 -0.16 7.45
C LYS A 96 -7.23 1.14 7.50
N ALA A 97 -7.17 1.88 8.61
CA ALA A 97 -7.86 3.16 8.75
C ALA A 97 -7.35 4.19 7.71
N ILE A 98 -6.03 4.25 7.50
CA ILE A 98 -5.43 5.11 6.46
C ILE A 98 -5.92 4.73 5.07
N VAL A 99 -5.95 3.44 4.74
CA VAL A 99 -6.45 2.98 3.43
C VAL A 99 -7.93 3.33 3.23
N GLN A 100 -8.74 3.39 4.28
CA GLN A 100 -10.14 3.82 4.20
C GLN A 100 -10.32 5.31 3.93
N LEU A 101 -9.30 6.13 4.17
CA LEU A 101 -9.31 7.56 3.83
C LEU A 101 -8.91 7.82 2.37
N ILE A 102 -8.46 6.79 1.65
CA ILE A 102 -8.09 6.87 0.24
C ILE A 102 -9.30 6.40 -0.59
N PRO A 103 -9.70 7.13 -1.64
CA PRO A 103 -9.04 8.30 -2.23
C PRO A 103 -9.52 9.67 -1.72
N ASP A 104 -10.58 9.68 -0.91
CA ASP A 104 -11.35 10.91 -0.63
C ASP A 104 -10.52 11.97 0.10
N GLU A 105 -9.85 11.61 1.20
CA GLU A 105 -9.09 12.55 2.03
C GLU A 105 -7.58 12.47 1.81
N LEU A 106 -7.10 11.30 1.42
CA LEU A 106 -5.69 11.05 1.14
C LEU A 106 -5.49 10.61 -0.30
N ARG A 107 -4.56 11.25 -1.00
CA ARG A 107 -4.18 10.87 -2.37
C ARG A 107 -3.47 9.51 -2.42
N SER A 108 -2.69 9.20 -1.40
CA SER A 108 -1.86 8.00 -1.32
C SER A 108 -1.51 7.64 0.13
N TYR A 109 -0.93 6.46 0.35
CA TYR A 109 -0.54 6.01 1.69
C TYR A 109 0.77 6.69 2.18
N PRO A 110 0.79 7.35 3.36
CA PRO A 110 1.95 8.10 3.87
C PRO A 110 3.05 7.20 4.46
N VAL A 111 3.74 6.43 3.62
CA VAL A 111 4.81 5.50 4.07
C VAL A 111 5.95 6.26 4.76
N ALA A 112 6.43 7.34 4.14
CA ALA A 112 7.54 8.12 4.70
C ALA A 112 7.18 8.72 6.07
N ALA A 113 5.99 9.30 6.20
CA ALA A 113 5.49 9.87 7.45
C ALA A 113 5.53 8.88 8.61
N LEU A 114 5.01 7.67 8.38
CA LEU A 114 4.89 6.65 9.41
C LEU A 114 6.26 6.13 9.85
N LEU A 115 7.16 5.89 8.91
CA LEU A 115 8.52 5.43 9.21
C LEU A 115 9.33 6.49 9.94
N TRP A 116 9.27 7.75 9.50
CA TRP A 116 9.97 8.85 10.17
C TRP A 116 9.39 9.17 11.53
N SER A 117 8.07 9.10 11.70
CA SER A 117 7.42 9.27 13.02
C SER A 117 7.83 8.16 13.97
N ALA A 118 7.89 6.91 13.50
CA ALA A 118 8.39 5.79 14.29
C ALA A 118 9.86 5.99 14.71
N ALA A 119 10.71 6.48 13.80
CA ALA A 119 12.11 6.78 14.10
C ALA A 119 12.25 7.95 15.09
N LEU A 120 11.49 9.03 14.90
CA LEU A 120 11.54 10.22 15.74
C LEU A 120 11.09 9.93 17.18
N ILE A 121 10.09 9.06 17.35
CA ILE A 121 9.59 8.67 18.67
C ILE A 121 10.44 7.55 19.28
N GLY A 122 10.84 6.56 18.48
CA GLY A 122 11.53 5.38 18.96
C GLY A 122 13.02 5.57 19.23
N ALA A 123 13.73 6.35 18.42
CA ALA A 123 15.18 6.52 18.54
C ALA A 123 15.62 7.24 19.83
N PRO A 124 14.91 8.27 20.34
CA PRO A 124 15.29 8.92 21.59
C PRO A 124 14.99 8.08 22.84
N MET A 125 14.05 7.13 22.77
CA MET A 125 13.56 6.38 23.94
C MET A 125 14.68 5.73 24.78
N PRO A 126 15.66 5.01 24.20
CA PRO A 126 16.77 4.44 24.98
C PRO A 126 17.70 5.47 25.61
N LEU A 127 17.72 6.72 25.10
CA LEU A 127 18.59 7.79 25.58
C LEU A 127 17.96 8.57 26.74
N ILE A 128 16.62 8.68 26.74
CA ILE A 128 15.86 9.45 27.74
C ILE A 128 15.32 8.57 28.87
N TYR A 129 15.29 7.25 28.68
CA TYR A 129 14.72 6.33 29.66
C TYR A 129 15.73 5.98 30.76
N GLU A 130 15.42 6.36 31.99
CA GLU A 130 16.18 5.96 33.17
C GLU A 130 15.55 4.71 33.82
N PRO A 131 16.21 3.54 33.75
CA PRO A 131 15.69 2.32 34.34
C PRO A 131 15.80 2.37 35.88
N GLY A 132 14.67 2.13 36.56
CA GLY A 132 14.66 1.95 38.01
C GLY A 132 15.17 0.57 38.45
N GLU A 133 15.31 0.36 39.76
CA GLU A 133 15.89 -0.86 40.35
C GLU A 133 15.03 -2.13 40.21
N SER A 134 13.75 -1.99 39.82
CA SER A 134 12.84 -3.13 39.66
C SER A 134 12.87 -3.71 38.24
N LEU A 135 12.60 -5.02 38.11
CA LEU A 135 12.52 -5.68 36.80
C LEU A 135 11.43 -5.05 35.90
N SER A 136 10.33 -4.60 36.49
CA SER A 136 9.24 -3.96 35.77
C SER A 136 9.64 -2.59 35.22
N SER A 137 10.38 -1.78 35.97
CA SER A 137 10.97 -0.56 35.43
C SER A 137 12.05 -0.86 34.40
N ALA A 138 12.98 -1.78 34.67
CA ALA A 138 14.10 -2.03 33.77
C ALA A 138 13.67 -2.61 32.40
N VAL A 139 12.62 -3.44 32.35
CA VAL A 139 12.26 -4.19 31.12
C VAL A 139 10.83 -3.92 30.66
N LEU A 140 9.84 -4.09 31.55
CA LEU A 140 8.43 -4.07 31.14
C LEU A 140 7.98 -2.66 30.71
N ALA A 141 8.34 -1.64 31.47
CA ALA A 141 7.99 -0.26 31.17
C ALA A 141 8.54 0.24 29.81
N PRO A 142 9.84 0.13 29.50
CA PRO A 142 10.34 0.55 28.19
C PRO A 142 9.81 -0.34 27.06
N TRP A 143 9.57 -1.64 27.30
CA TRP A 143 8.96 -2.53 26.31
C TRP A 143 7.51 -2.16 25.97
N LEU A 144 6.70 -1.76 26.96
CA LEU A 144 5.35 -1.25 26.76
C LEU A 144 5.36 0.09 26.03
N ALA A 145 6.25 1.01 26.43
CA ALA A 145 6.37 2.30 25.78
C ALA A 145 6.85 2.18 24.33
N ALA A 146 7.71 1.20 24.03
CA ALA A 146 8.16 0.88 22.67
C ALA A 146 7.03 0.38 21.75
N GLN A 147 5.87 -0.01 22.28
CA GLN A 147 4.72 -0.41 21.45
C GLN A 147 4.18 0.75 20.60
N ILE A 148 4.34 2.00 21.04
CA ILE A 148 3.90 3.21 20.32
C ILE A 148 4.70 3.38 19.01
N PRO A 149 6.04 3.55 19.03
CA PRO A 149 6.81 3.63 17.79
C PRO A 149 6.73 2.32 16.99
N ALA A 150 6.59 1.15 17.63
CA ALA A 150 6.37 -0.10 16.92
C ALA A 150 5.07 -0.11 16.10
N ALA A 151 3.97 0.47 16.61
CA ALA A 151 2.72 0.57 15.86
C ALA A 151 2.87 1.41 14.58
N LEU A 152 3.55 2.55 14.68
CA LEU A 152 3.85 3.41 13.53
C LEU A 152 4.76 2.72 12.52
N LEU A 153 5.82 2.05 13.02
CA LEU A 153 6.74 1.28 12.17
C LEU A 153 5.98 0.18 11.42
N ILE A 154 5.15 -0.59 12.13
CA ILE A 154 4.37 -1.68 11.55
C ILE A 154 3.38 -1.14 10.52
N ALA A 155 2.70 -0.02 10.79
CA ALA A 155 1.83 0.62 9.80
C ALA A 155 2.62 1.02 8.54
N GLY A 156 3.81 1.61 8.68
CA GLY A 156 4.68 1.95 7.54
C GLY A 156 5.14 0.71 6.76
N LEU A 157 5.56 -0.35 7.46
CA LEU A 157 5.95 -1.63 6.87
C LEU A 157 4.78 -2.32 6.16
N TYR A 158 3.56 -2.23 6.69
CA TYR A 158 2.37 -2.68 5.98
C TYR A 158 2.20 -1.88 4.69
N GLY A 159 2.31 -0.55 4.71
CA GLY A 159 2.29 0.29 3.51
C GLY A 159 3.24 -0.19 2.42
N ILE A 160 4.50 -0.47 2.78
CA ILE A 160 5.50 -1.07 1.88
C ILE A 160 5.02 -2.45 1.40
N ALA A 161 4.64 -3.33 2.32
CA ALA A 161 4.23 -4.69 2.03
C ALA A 161 2.98 -4.78 1.15
N GLU A 162 2.09 -3.78 1.18
CA GLU A 162 0.93 -3.70 0.29
C GLU A 162 1.21 -2.96 -1.03
N GLY A 163 2.47 -2.65 -1.32
CA GLY A 163 2.90 -2.07 -2.59
C GLY A 163 2.62 -0.60 -2.75
N TRP A 164 2.32 0.14 -1.68
CA TRP A 164 2.03 1.57 -1.76
C TRP A 164 3.24 2.41 -2.17
N LEU A 165 4.47 1.90 -2.01
CA LEU A 165 5.68 2.57 -2.53
C LEU A 165 5.69 2.77 -4.05
N ALA A 166 4.82 2.06 -4.77
CA ALA A 166 4.65 2.22 -6.21
C ALA A 166 3.73 3.38 -6.60
N VAL A 167 2.99 3.93 -5.63
CA VAL A 167 2.05 5.03 -5.84
C VAL A 167 2.76 6.34 -5.56
N ASP A 168 2.65 7.28 -6.48
CA ASP A 168 3.19 8.63 -6.31
C ASP A 168 2.50 9.35 -5.15
N GLY A 169 3.29 9.99 -4.30
CA GLY A 169 2.87 10.58 -3.03
C GLY A 169 3.13 9.71 -1.80
N ALA A 170 3.43 8.41 -1.96
CA ALA A 170 3.72 7.55 -0.81
C ALA A 170 5.01 7.92 -0.06
N ARG A 171 5.90 8.67 -0.73
CA ARG A 171 7.13 9.21 -0.17
C ARG A 171 6.93 10.57 0.50
N ASP A 172 5.75 11.17 0.36
CA ASP A 172 5.47 12.49 0.93
C ASP A 172 5.21 12.37 2.43
N TRP A 173 5.50 13.46 3.14
CA TRP A 173 5.33 13.51 4.60
C TRP A 173 3.87 13.40 5.01
N TRP A 174 2.94 13.92 4.21
CA TRP A 174 1.52 13.64 4.33
C TRP A 174 0.84 14.05 3.02
N PRO A 175 0.37 13.09 2.20
CA PRO A 175 -0.19 13.36 0.88
C PRO A 175 -1.63 13.85 1.00
N MET A 176 -1.80 15.06 1.56
CA MET A 176 -3.07 15.80 1.51
C MET A 176 -3.39 16.18 0.07
N SER A 177 -4.69 16.34 -0.19
CA SER A 177 -5.29 16.84 -1.44
C SER A 177 -5.45 15.76 -2.52
N PRO A 178 -6.66 15.26 -2.76
CA PRO A 178 -7.03 14.88 -4.11
C PRO A 178 -6.79 16.08 -5.03
N ALA A 179 -6.19 15.87 -6.21
CA ALA A 179 -6.21 16.90 -7.24
C ALA A 179 -7.68 17.19 -7.55
N GLU A 180 -8.09 18.45 -7.58
CA GLU A 180 -9.41 18.83 -8.08
C GLU A 180 -9.59 18.14 -9.43
N GLU A 181 -10.70 17.41 -9.60
CA GLU A 181 -11.11 17.00 -10.93
C GLU A 181 -11.19 18.28 -11.74
N ALA A 182 -10.23 18.49 -12.65
CA ALA A 182 -10.28 19.64 -13.53
C ALA A 182 -11.61 19.54 -14.27
N GLU A 183 -12.53 20.45 -13.96
CA GLU A 183 -13.76 20.61 -14.71
C GLU A 183 -13.36 20.70 -16.17
N GLU A 184 -13.83 19.76 -16.99
CA GLU A 184 -13.62 19.81 -18.42
C GLU A 184 -14.37 21.05 -18.92
N ILE A 185 -13.66 22.17 -19.02
CA ILE A 185 -14.23 23.42 -19.52
C ILE A 185 -14.49 23.18 -21.01
N ASP A 186 -15.74 22.86 -21.33
CA ASP A 186 -16.24 22.83 -22.69
C ASP A 186 -16.23 24.27 -23.24
N PHE A 187 -15.16 24.61 -23.96
CA PHE A 187 -15.03 25.91 -24.62
C PHE A 187 -15.95 26.05 -25.85
N GLY A 188 -16.82 25.08 -26.15
CA GLY A 188 -17.77 25.14 -27.26
C GLY A 188 -17.14 24.99 -28.64
N PHE A 189 -15.88 24.55 -28.74
CA PHE A 189 -15.17 24.33 -30.00
C PHE A 189 -15.39 22.94 -30.61
N THR A 190 -16.07 22.03 -29.90
CA THR A 190 -16.45 20.70 -30.38
C THR A 190 -17.83 20.71 -31.03
N GLY A 191 -18.03 21.65 -31.96
CA GLY A 191 -19.03 21.46 -33.00
C GLY A 191 -18.55 20.35 -33.96
N PRO A 192 -19.41 19.46 -34.45
CA PRO A 192 -19.05 18.33 -35.32
C PRO A 192 -18.45 18.70 -36.70
N ASP A 193 -18.19 19.98 -36.98
CA ASP A 193 -17.92 20.50 -38.32
C ASP A 193 -16.49 21.02 -38.58
N ASP A 194 -15.55 20.94 -37.62
CA ASP A 194 -14.14 21.33 -37.89
C ASP A 194 -13.17 20.15 -37.82
N MET A 195 -13.13 19.38 -38.90
CA MET A 195 -12.22 18.24 -39.12
C MET A 195 -11.10 18.57 -40.13
N THR A 196 -10.84 19.85 -40.46
CA THR A 196 -9.95 20.20 -41.59
C THR A 196 -8.86 21.25 -41.32
N GLY A 197 -8.79 21.84 -40.12
CA GLY A 197 -7.70 22.74 -39.77
C GLY A 197 -6.45 22.00 -39.27
N PRO A 198 -5.23 22.27 -39.79
CA PRO A 198 -4.01 21.83 -39.13
C PRO A 198 -3.87 22.63 -37.82
N GLY A 199 -3.94 21.95 -36.67
CA GLY A 199 -3.79 22.58 -35.35
C GLY A 199 -2.48 23.34 -35.25
N ILE A 200 -2.56 24.68 -35.15
CA ILE A 200 -1.42 25.61 -35.12
C ILE A 200 -0.80 25.67 -33.70
N PHE A 201 -1.51 25.16 -32.69
CA PHE A 201 -1.07 25.13 -31.31
C PHE A 201 -0.89 23.69 -30.82
N PRO A 202 0.20 23.37 -30.12
CA PRO A 202 0.27 22.15 -29.33
C PRO A 202 -0.76 22.27 -28.20
N THR A 203 -1.89 21.58 -28.34
CA THR A 203 -2.98 21.55 -27.34
C THR A 203 -2.79 20.46 -26.29
N GLY A 204 -1.59 19.89 -26.18
CA GLY A 204 -1.24 18.90 -25.17
C GLY A 204 0.23 18.99 -24.82
N GLU A 205 0.53 18.99 -23.52
CA GLU A 205 1.86 18.63 -23.03
C GLU A 205 2.13 17.19 -23.43
N ASP A 206 3.33 16.90 -23.95
CA ASP A 206 3.80 15.52 -24.06
C ASP A 206 3.88 14.93 -22.64
N ASP A 207 3.25 13.78 -22.43
CA ASP A 207 3.25 13.12 -21.12
C ASP A 207 4.71 12.92 -20.64
N PRO A 208 5.07 13.37 -19.42
CA PRO A 208 6.41 13.16 -18.91
C PRO A 208 6.71 11.66 -18.79
N PRO A 209 7.98 11.23 -18.96
CA PRO A 209 8.33 9.81 -18.99
C PRO A 209 7.91 9.11 -17.68
N GLY A 210 6.87 8.26 -17.76
CA GLY A 210 6.35 7.54 -16.59
C GLY A 210 4.83 7.62 -16.38
N ASP A 211 4.09 8.39 -17.17
CA ASP A 211 2.62 8.42 -17.09
C ASP A 211 2.01 7.05 -17.49
N PRO A 212 1.25 6.38 -16.60
CA PRO A 212 0.68 5.06 -16.86
C PRO A 212 -0.70 5.10 -17.54
N SER A 213 -1.16 6.27 -18.00
CA SER A 213 -2.38 6.39 -18.80
C SER A 213 -2.31 5.47 -20.04
N PRO A 214 -3.35 4.66 -20.35
CA PRO A 214 -3.38 3.93 -21.60
C PRO A 214 -3.24 4.92 -22.75
N PRO A 215 -2.46 4.63 -23.81
CA PRO A 215 -2.41 5.52 -24.97
C PRO A 215 -3.84 5.70 -25.46
N ARG A 216 -4.42 6.88 -25.22
CA ARG A 216 -5.78 7.19 -25.64
C ARG A 216 -5.79 7.02 -27.15
N ARG A 217 -6.65 6.12 -27.66
CA ARG A 217 -6.87 6.03 -29.11
C ARG A 217 -7.44 7.38 -29.52
N ARG A 218 -6.62 8.14 -30.23
CA ARG A 218 -7.05 9.38 -30.89
C ARG A 218 -8.18 9.02 -31.85
N PRO A 219 -9.35 9.70 -31.80
CA PRO A 219 -10.17 9.80 -33.00
C PRO A 219 -9.38 10.49 -34.12
#